data_AF-A0A6A3RCK9-F1
#
_entry.id   AF-A0A6A3RCK9-F1
#
_cell.length_a   1.000
_cell.length_b   1.000
_cell.length_c   1.000
_cell.angle_alpha   90.00
_cell.angle_beta   90.00
_cell.angle_gamma   90.00
#
_symmetry.space_group_name_H-M   'P 1'
#
loop_
_entity.id
_entity.type
_entity.pdbx_description
1 polymer ?
#
loop_
_entity_poly.entity_id
_entity_poly.type
_entity_poly.pdbx_seq_one_letter_code
_entity_poly.pdbx_strand_id
1 'polypeptide(L)'
;MLDFGNSRNYKTGYPICHTLATTSDAFCINTLGSGVAPSSGCLYLVSGSGSGYSAVDKLLFNTDTPYSNASYGVAGFTCNGNMLIKSNNTLNDGTASWNMPLCLSNGNATSELLFAFQMNNGVASTSTNSVVMGTVSNNDFRMMTNNSTRMIITSAGRVGIGTNTPLYGLHCTSTVSVTIDGGGSGVAYFKTSGGLVSTAGPLSSVAVGICCSGALVASTGCYVWSDERLKKDWAELDDGVADAMLKIKPMLYRYKADPDSVSLQVGYSAQSLLRAGMQLHFVKAMD
;
A
#
# COMPACT_ATOMS: atom_id res chain seq x y z
N MET A 1 -25.87 17.74 -12.80
CA MET A 1 -25.73 19.21 -12.76
C MET A 1 -25.81 19.61 -11.30
N LEU A 2 -24.69 20.02 -10.70
CA LEU A 2 -24.68 20.52 -9.33
C LEU A 2 -25.17 21.98 -9.39
N ASP A 3 -26.36 22.20 -8.86
CA ASP A 3 -27.03 23.50 -8.84
C ASP A 3 -26.42 24.38 -7.75
N PHE A 4 -25.70 25.42 -8.18
CA PHE A 4 -25.12 26.46 -7.33
C PHE A 4 -25.98 27.75 -7.32
N GLY A 5 -27.26 27.67 -7.71
CA GLY A 5 -28.17 28.81 -7.75
C GLY A 5 -29.06 28.93 -6.53
N ASN A 6 -28.81 29.96 -5.71
CA ASN A 6 -29.73 30.78 -4.87
C ASN A 6 -30.96 30.16 -4.14
N SER A 7 -31.07 28.83 -4.05
CA SER A 7 -32.27 28.13 -3.56
C SER A 7 -32.04 27.46 -2.20
N ARG A 8 -30.89 27.68 -1.56
CA ARG A 8 -30.63 27.22 -0.19
C ARG A 8 -30.96 28.33 0.79
N ASN A 9 -32.08 28.17 1.51
CA ASN A 9 -32.33 28.57 2.90
C ASN A 9 -31.55 29.78 3.49
N TYR A 10 -31.39 30.89 2.76
CA TYR A 10 -31.09 32.15 3.42
C TYR A 10 -32.40 32.55 4.12
N LYS A 11 -32.42 32.53 5.46
CA LYS A 11 -33.56 33.08 6.21
C LYS A 11 -33.74 34.53 5.75
N THR A 12 -34.77 34.79 4.96
CA THR A 12 -35.12 36.14 4.49
C THR A 12 -35.80 36.91 5.63
N GLY A 13 -35.28 38.10 5.96
CA GLY A 13 -35.87 39.03 6.93
C GLY A 13 -34.84 39.70 7.84
N TYR A 14 -34.86 41.04 7.93
CA TYR A 14 -33.99 41.82 8.81
C TYR A 14 -34.75 42.34 10.05
N PRO A 15 -34.10 42.43 11.22
CA PRO A 15 -32.73 42.03 11.54
C PRO A 15 -32.64 40.64 12.19
N ILE A 16 -31.61 39.88 11.83
CA ILE A 16 -31.21 38.65 12.54
C ILE A 16 -30.16 38.98 13.60
N CYS A 17 -30.34 38.49 14.81
CA CYS A 17 -29.34 38.62 15.87
C CYS A 17 -28.26 37.54 15.69
N HIS A 18 -27.00 37.95 15.65
CA HIS A 18 -25.83 37.07 15.70
C HIS A 18 -25.23 37.11 17.09
N THR A 19 -24.72 35.98 17.57
CA THR A 19 -23.97 35.93 18.84
C THR A 19 -22.49 35.83 18.56
N LEU A 20 -21.72 36.72 19.19
CA LEU A 20 -20.29 36.55 19.38
C LEU A 20 -20.12 36.12 20.84
N ALA A 21 -19.64 34.89 21.07
CA ALA A 21 -19.41 34.40 22.43
C ALA A 21 -17.97 33.95 22.58
N THR A 22 -17.46 34.07 23.80
CA THR A 22 -16.17 33.51 24.20
C THR A 22 -16.40 32.54 25.35
N THR A 23 -15.55 31.54 25.39
CA THR A 23 -15.34 30.64 26.52
C THR A 23 -13.87 30.74 26.92
N SER A 24 -13.40 29.91 27.85
CA SER A 24 -11.98 29.86 28.23
C SER A 24 -11.04 29.56 27.06
N ASP A 25 -11.51 28.79 26.08
CA ASP A 25 -10.71 28.13 25.06
C ASP A 25 -11.23 28.34 23.63
N ALA A 26 -12.42 28.94 23.47
CA ALA A 26 -12.99 29.19 22.15
C ALA A 26 -13.68 30.56 22.02
N PHE A 27 -13.49 31.20 20.85
CA PHE A 27 -14.33 32.29 20.35
C PHE A 27 -15.27 31.75 19.27
N CYS A 28 -16.57 32.01 19.37
CA CYS A 28 -17.57 31.52 18.42
C CYS A 28 -18.36 32.66 17.75
N ILE A 29 -18.64 32.48 16.45
CA ILE A 29 -19.60 33.29 15.69
C ILE A 29 -20.83 32.43 15.40
N ASN A 30 -21.93 32.73 16.08
CA ASN A 30 -23.22 32.07 15.90
C ASN A 30 -24.09 32.85 14.92
N THR A 31 -24.33 32.25 13.76
CA THR A 31 -25.18 32.85 12.72
C THR A 31 -26.64 32.44 12.81
N LEU A 32 -27.00 31.50 13.69
CA LEU A 32 -28.32 30.88 13.76
C LEU A 32 -29.20 31.33 14.93
N GLY A 33 -28.64 32.03 15.94
CA GLY A 33 -29.42 32.57 17.06
C GLY A 33 -28.61 33.29 18.15
N SER A 34 -29.27 33.53 19.31
CA SER A 34 -28.75 34.29 20.46
C SER A 34 -27.99 33.45 21.51
N GLY A 35 -27.86 32.13 21.31
CA GLY A 35 -27.24 31.21 22.28
C GLY A 35 -25.71 31.22 22.23
N VAL A 36 -25.08 31.06 23.40
CA VAL A 36 -23.62 31.00 23.60
C VAL A 36 -22.98 29.63 23.31
N ALA A 37 -23.79 28.57 23.17
CA ALA A 37 -23.37 27.21 22.83
C ALA A 37 -24.25 26.62 21.71
N PRO A 38 -24.18 27.16 20.49
CA PRO A 38 -25.06 26.76 19.38
C PRO A 38 -24.81 25.34 18.89
N SER A 39 -25.90 24.65 18.56
CA SER A 39 -25.88 23.29 18.03
C SER A 39 -25.43 23.18 16.57
N SER A 40 -25.36 24.27 15.80
CA SER A 40 -24.99 24.23 14.38
C SER A 40 -24.65 25.61 13.80
N GLY A 41 -24.08 25.64 12.60
CA GLY A 41 -23.93 26.85 11.77
C GLY A 41 -22.93 27.88 12.31
N CYS A 42 -21.88 27.41 12.97
CA CYS A 42 -20.97 28.25 13.72
C CYS A 42 -19.51 28.10 13.28
N LEU A 43 -18.79 29.21 13.40
CA LEU A 43 -17.35 29.27 13.27
C LEU A 43 -16.72 29.40 14.65
N TYR A 44 -15.76 28.53 14.96
CA TYR A 44 -15.00 28.58 16.21
C TYR A 44 -13.52 28.83 15.94
N LEU A 45 -12.92 29.75 16.69
CA LEU A 45 -11.48 29.87 16.87
C LEU A 45 -11.15 29.23 18.22
N VAL A 46 -10.40 28.14 18.20
CA VAL A 46 -10.15 27.32 19.38
C VAL A 46 -8.67 27.30 19.66
N SER A 47 -8.29 27.59 20.91
CA SER A 47 -6.91 27.46 21.36
C SER A 47 -6.54 25.99 21.54
N GLY A 48 -5.37 25.61 21.01
CA GLY A 48 -4.84 24.27 21.19
C GLY A 48 -4.53 24.00 22.66
N SER A 49 -4.77 22.77 23.12
CA SER A 49 -4.40 22.32 24.46
C SER A 49 -3.95 20.86 24.46
N GLY A 50 -3.03 20.50 25.36
CA GLY A 50 -2.46 19.14 25.44
C GLY A 50 -1.16 18.99 24.63
N SER A 51 -0.95 17.82 24.02
CA SER A 51 0.29 17.46 23.32
C SER A 51 0.02 17.01 21.87
N GLY A 52 1.03 17.13 21.00
CA GLY A 52 0.93 16.73 19.59
C GLY A 52 -0.10 17.54 18.81
N TYR A 53 -0.87 16.90 17.94
CA TYR A 53 -1.88 17.53 17.08
C TYR A 53 -2.99 18.29 17.84
N SER A 54 -3.26 17.91 19.08
CA SER A 54 -4.27 18.57 19.92
C SER A 54 -3.83 19.94 20.44
N ALA A 55 -2.51 20.19 20.50
CA ALA A 55 -1.90 21.42 20.98
C ALA A 55 -1.89 22.57 19.96
N VAL A 56 -2.35 22.31 18.73
CA VAL A 56 -2.38 23.32 17.66
C VAL A 56 -3.71 24.09 17.71
N ASP A 57 -3.65 25.41 17.54
CA ASP A 57 -4.84 26.25 17.40
C ASP A 57 -5.67 25.86 16.17
N LYS A 58 -6.99 25.90 16.28
CA LYS A 58 -7.91 25.35 15.28
C LYS A 58 -8.94 26.38 14.86
N LEU A 59 -9.22 26.41 13.56
CA LEU A 59 -10.43 26.98 12.99
C LEU A 59 -11.42 25.84 12.75
N LEU A 60 -12.51 25.78 13.51
CA LEU A 60 -13.52 24.74 13.37
C LEU A 60 -14.78 25.30 12.72
N PHE A 61 -15.26 24.60 11.70
CA PHE A 61 -16.57 24.80 11.12
C PHE A 61 -17.49 23.71 11.66
N ASN A 62 -18.59 24.10 12.29
CA ASN A 62 -19.51 23.15 12.89
C ASN A 62 -20.93 23.35 12.36
N THR A 63 -21.59 22.25 11.97
CA THR A 63 -22.91 22.27 11.34
C THR A 63 -23.99 21.52 12.11
N ASP A 64 -23.67 20.80 13.19
CA ASP A 64 -24.65 19.91 13.84
C ASP A 64 -24.38 19.50 15.31
N THR A 65 -23.22 19.80 15.92
CA THR A 65 -22.96 19.46 17.34
C THR A 65 -22.27 20.60 18.11
N PRO A 66 -22.74 21.08 19.27
CA PRO A 66 -22.04 22.14 20.03
C PRO A 66 -20.55 21.82 20.23
N TYR A 67 -19.69 22.84 20.19
CA TYR A 67 -18.26 22.62 20.43
C TYR A 67 -18.05 21.95 21.79
N SER A 68 -17.40 20.79 21.74
CA SER A 68 -16.80 20.12 22.87
C SER A 68 -15.42 19.64 22.41
N ASN A 69 -14.49 19.35 23.33
CA ASN A 69 -13.15 18.87 22.99
C ASN A 69 -13.14 17.55 22.18
N ALA A 70 -14.30 16.90 22.00
CA ALA A 70 -14.49 15.68 21.22
C ALA A 70 -15.48 15.81 20.03
N SER A 71 -16.04 17.00 19.78
CA SER A 71 -17.07 17.20 18.75
C SER A 71 -16.47 17.76 17.45
N TYR A 72 -16.60 17.01 16.36
CA TYR A 72 -16.21 17.43 15.01
C TYR A 72 -17.47 17.54 14.15
N GLY A 73 -17.85 18.75 13.74
CA GLY A 73 -19.05 18.97 12.91
C GLY A 73 -18.84 18.62 11.44
N VAL A 74 -19.92 18.41 10.69
CA VAL A 74 -19.88 17.99 9.26
C VAL A 74 -19.81 19.14 8.25
N ALA A 75 -19.20 20.26 8.62
CA ALA A 75 -19.27 21.47 7.81
C ALA A 75 -18.34 21.43 6.58
N GLY A 76 -18.90 21.66 5.39
CA GLY A 76 -18.12 21.79 4.16
C GLY A 76 -17.45 23.16 4.03
N PHE A 77 -16.28 23.20 3.41
CA PHE A 77 -15.61 24.43 2.95
C PHE A 77 -15.68 24.52 1.42
N THR A 78 -16.03 25.68 0.88
CA THR A 78 -16.06 25.92 -0.58
C THR A 78 -15.40 27.27 -0.86
N CYS A 79 -14.39 27.28 -1.74
CA CYS A 79 -13.72 28.49 -2.19
C CYS A 79 -13.78 28.60 -3.73
N ASN A 80 -14.12 29.79 -4.24
CA ASN A 80 -14.06 30.09 -5.68
C ASN A 80 -12.66 30.63 -6.04
N GLY A 81 -11.64 29.77 -5.91
CA GLY A 81 -10.23 30.11 -6.08
C GLY A 81 -9.29 29.04 -5.55
N ASN A 82 -7.98 29.30 -5.59
CA ASN A 82 -6.96 28.38 -5.12
C ASN A 82 -6.76 28.46 -3.60
N MET A 83 -6.44 27.33 -2.96
CA MET A 83 -6.02 27.26 -1.56
C MET A 83 -4.50 27.08 -1.49
N LEU A 84 -3.82 27.99 -0.79
CA LEU A 84 -2.41 27.83 -0.45
C LEU A 84 -2.30 27.28 0.98
N ILE A 85 -1.70 26.11 1.11
CA ILE A 85 -1.44 25.48 2.42
C ILE A 85 0.05 25.59 2.72
N LYS A 86 0.39 26.23 3.84
CA LYS A 86 1.78 26.34 4.33
C LYS A 86 1.81 25.95 5.79
N SER A 87 2.69 25.02 6.14
CA SER A 87 3.05 24.71 7.53
C SER A 87 4.35 25.39 7.90
N ASN A 88 4.42 25.91 9.12
CA ASN A 88 5.67 26.15 9.82
C ASN A 88 6.00 24.92 10.69
N ASN A 89 7.12 24.97 11.43
CA ASN A 89 7.58 23.86 12.28
C ASN A 89 6.67 23.56 13.50
N THR A 90 5.47 24.17 13.58
CA THR A 90 4.52 23.96 14.70
C THR A 90 3.64 22.73 14.47
N LEU A 91 3.36 22.38 13.20
CA LEU A 91 2.66 21.15 12.84
C LEU A 91 3.67 20.20 12.16
N ASN A 92 4.29 19.34 12.97
CA ASN A 92 5.34 18.39 12.56
C ASN A 92 5.03 16.98 13.06
N ASP A 93 5.74 15.99 12.55
CA ASP A 93 5.57 14.56 12.87
C ASP A 93 6.18 14.17 14.22
N GLY A 94 6.47 15.15 15.08
CA GLY A 94 7.28 15.00 16.29
C GLY A 94 8.78 15.14 16.05
N THR A 95 9.23 15.29 14.80
CA THR A 95 10.64 15.56 14.47
C THR A 95 10.87 17.01 14.06
N ALA A 96 12.12 17.45 14.09
CA ALA A 96 12.50 18.81 13.71
C ALA A 96 12.69 19.02 12.19
N SER A 97 12.58 17.96 11.38
CA SER A 97 12.97 17.99 9.95
C SER A 97 11.80 17.92 8.97
N TRP A 98 10.59 17.62 9.46
CA TRP A 98 9.42 17.39 8.63
C TRP A 98 8.25 18.24 9.10
N ASN A 99 7.72 19.06 8.20
CA ASN A 99 6.48 19.77 8.44
C ASN A 99 5.32 19.00 7.80
N MET A 100 4.12 19.12 8.37
CA MET A 100 2.88 18.56 7.83
C MET A 100 1.91 19.68 7.42
N PRO A 101 1.99 20.20 6.19
CA PRO A 101 1.01 21.18 5.69
C PRO A 101 -0.43 20.69 5.79
N LEU A 102 -0.66 19.38 5.58
CA LEU A 102 -1.99 18.78 5.63
C LEU A 102 -1.93 17.46 6.39
N CYS A 103 -2.76 17.35 7.43
CA CYS A 103 -3.01 16.14 8.18
C CYS A 103 -4.52 15.90 8.28
N LEU A 104 -4.94 14.68 7.97
CA LEU A 104 -6.32 14.20 8.07
C LEU A 104 -6.35 13.22 9.24
N SER A 105 -7.09 13.56 10.29
CA SER A 105 -7.29 12.70 11.47
C SER A 105 -8.71 12.16 11.53
N ASN A 106 -8.86 11.00 12.18
CA ASN A 106 -10.14 10.46 12.62
C ASN A 106 -10.29 10.78 14.13
N GLY A 107 -11.46 11.27 14.55
CA GLY A 107 -11.77 11.69 15.92
C GLY A 107 -11.88 10.58 16.98
N ASN A 108 -11.10 9.50 16.87
CA ASN A 108 -11.06 8.45 17.87
C ASN A 108 -10.19 8.88 19.07
N ALA A 109 -10.84 9.15 20.20
CA ALA A 109 -10.23 9.71 21.42
C ALA A 109 -9.06 8.90 22.02
N THR A 110 -8.93 7.61 21.70
CA THR A 110 -7.88 6.75 22.25
C THR A 110 -6.76 6.40 21.27
N SER A 111 -6.99 6.57 19.96
CA SER A 111 -6.00 6.26 18.91
C SER A 111 -6.45 6.86 17.57
N GLU A 112 -5.90 8.02 17.21
CA GLU A 112 -6.20 8.65 15.93
C GLU A 112 -5.47 7.95 14.77
N LEU A 113 -6.21 7.67 13.70
CA LEU A 113 -5.60 7.34 12.41
C LEU A 113 -5.28 8.65 11.70
N LEU A 114 -4.00 8.84 11.35
CA LEU A 114 -3.51 10.07 10.74
C LEU A 114 -2.98 9.77 9.35
N PHE A 115 -3.56 10.41 8.33
CA PHE A 115 -2.98 10.47 6.99
C PHE A 115 -2.42 11.87 6.75
N ALA A 116 -1.18 11.98 6.30
CA ALA A 116 -0.55 13.28 6.11
C ALA A 116 0.20 13.40 4.80
N PHE A 117 0.33 14.65 4.35
CA PHE A 117 1.37 15.06 3.42
C PHE A 117 2.45 15.75 4.24
N GLN A 118 3.67 15.21 4.16
CA GLN A 118 4.84 15.71 4.87
C GLN A 118 5.85 16.28 3.89
N MET A 119 6.50 17.36 4.28
CA MET A 119 7.53 18.03 3.49
C MET A 119 8.76 18.23 4.35
N ASN A 120 9.92 17.86 3.81
CA ASN A 120 11.19 18.19 4.45
C ASN A 120 11.35 19.72 4.53
N ASN A 121 11.84 20.23 5.66
CA ASN A 121 11.96 21.67 5.92
C ASN A 121 13.36 22.24 5.60
N GLY A 122 14.25 21.45 5.00
CA GLY A 122 15.55 21.87 4.48
C GLY A 122 15.49 22.57 3.13
N VAL A 123 16.66 22.84 2.54
CA VAL A 123 16.78 23.56 1.25
C VAL A 123 16.15 22.75 0.11
N ALA A 124 15.31 23.40 -0.70
CA ALA A 124 14.41 22.76 -1.68
C ALA A 124 15.08 22.13 -2.93
N SER A 125 16.42 21.99 -2.98
CA SER A 125 17.16 21.57 -4.18
C SER A 125 17.99 20.29 -4.01
N THR A 126 17.73 19.49 -2.97
CA THR A 126 18.39 18.18 -2.77
C THR A 126 17.38 17.04 -2.95
N SER A 127 17.81 15.90 -3.50
CA SER A 127 16.96 14.71 -3.62
C SER A 127 16.59 14.08 -2.27
N THR A 128 17.32 14.43 -1.21
CA THR A 128 17.05 14.00 0.17
C THR A 128 15.96 14.81 0.86
N ASN A 129 15.72 16.05 0.41
CA ASN A 129 14.66 16.90 0.92
C ASN A 129 13.43 16.72 0.04
N SER A 130 12.54 15.83 0.45
CA SER A 130 11.43 15.36 -0.37
C SER A 130 10.06 15.71 0.21
N VAL A 131 9.03 15.37 -0.55
CA VAL A 131 7.64 15.36 -0.11
C VAL A 131 7.20 13.91 -0.03
N VAL A 132 6.55 13.54 1.07
CA VAL A 132 6.02 12.19 1.29
C VAL A 132 4.55 12.25 1.67
N MET A 133 3.84 11.14 1.46
CA MET A 133 2.45 10.98 1.86
C MET A 133 2.23 9.59 2.42
N GLY A 134 1.37 9.45 3.42
CA GLY A 134 1.09 8.15 4.03
C GLY A 134 0.42 8.25 5.39
N THR A 135 0.43 7.14 6.11
CA THR A 135 0.01 7.07 7.51
C THR A 135 1.15 7.51 8.43
N VAL A 136 0.87 8.37 9.40
CA VAL A 136 1.86 8.79 10.42
C VAL A 136 1.87 7.82 11.60
N SER A 137 0.74 7.16 11.85
CA SER A 137 0.61 6.10 12.84
C SER A 137 1.14 4.75 12.31
N ASN A 138 1.36 3.78 13.21
CA ASN A 138 1.79 2.42 12.89
C ASN A 138 0.67 1.59 12.23
N ASN A 139 0.19 2.06 11.08
CA ASN A 139 -0.90 1.50 10.32
C ASN A 139 -0.48 1.31 8.86
N ASP A 140 -1.25 0.53 8.12
CA ASP A 140 -0.98 0.29 6.71
C ASP A 140 -1.43 1.49 5.87
N PHE A 141 -0.65 1.84 4.85
CA PHE A 141 -1.10 2.75 3.80
C PHE A 141 -1.83 1.94 2.72
N ARG A 142 -3.08 2.30 2.41
CA ARG A 142 -3.95 1.53 1.49
C ARG A 142 -4.51 2.41 0.39
N MET A 143 -4.54 1.88 -0.83
CA MET A 143 -5.24 2.45 -1.98
C MET A 143 -6.42 1.55 -2.33
N MET A 144 -7.59 2.13 -2.58
CA MET A 144 -8.84 1.39 -2.76
C MET A 144 -9.65 1.85 -3.97
N THR A 145 -10.47 0.95 -4.50
CA THR A 145 -11.56 1.25 -5.44
C THR A 145 -12.79 0.45 -5.05
N ASN A 146 -13.97 1.06 -5.14
CA ASN A 146 -15.24 0.46 -4.70
C ASN A 146 -15.18 -0.06 -3.25
N ASN A 147 -14.68 0.77 -2.32
CA ASN A 147 -14.54 0.45 -0.89
C ASN A 147 -13.74 -0.83 -0.57
N SER A 148 -12.88 -1.29 -1.50
CA SER A 148 -12.01 -2.46 -1.32
C SER A 148 -10.56 -2.08 -1.58
N THR A 149 -9.66 -2.51 -0.69
CA THR A 149 -8.22 -2.35 -0.86
C THR A 149 -7.75 -3.06 -2.13
N ARG A 150 -6.97 -2.36 -2.96
CA ARG A 150 -6.36 -2.86 -4.20
C ARG A 150 -4.84 -2.94 -4.08
N MET A 151 -4.26 -1.96 -3.40
CA MET A 151 -2.84 -1.92 -3.06
C MET A 151 -2.67 -1.56 -1.60
N ILE A 152 -1.70 -2.19 -0.94
CA ILE A 152 -1.35 -1.96 0.45
C ILE A 152 0.16 -1.84 0.59
N ILE A 153 0.62 -0.92 1.43
CA ILE A 153 1.94 -0.94 2.03
C ILE A 153 1.70 -1.18 3.52
N THR A 154 2.05 -2.37 4.00
CA THR A 154 1.87 -2.70 5.42
C THR A 154 2.76 -1.82 6.28
N SER A 155 2.46 -1.65 7.57
CA SER A 155 3.38 -0.94 8.48
C SER A 155 4.78 -1.58 8.59
N ALA A 156 4.92 -2.86 8.21
CA ALA A 156 6.20 -3.57 8.08
C ALA A 156 6.94 -3.30 6.74
N GLY A 157 6.43 -2.41 5.88
CA GLY A 157 7.05 -2.01 4.61
C GLY A 157 6.81 -2.94 3.42
N ARG A 158 5.96 -3.97 3.54
CA ARG A 158 5.63 -4.89 2.44
C ARG A 158 4.52 -4.35 1.55
N VAL A 159 4.69 -4.50 0.23
CA VAL A 159 3.73 -4.06 -0.78
C VAL A 159 2.85 -5.23 -1.23
N GLY A 160 1.54 -5.12 -1.10
CA GLY A 160 0.56 -6.07 -1.61
C GLY A 160 -0.28 -5.48 -2.73
N ILE A 161 -0.51 -6.24 -3.81
CA ILE A 161 -1.45 -5.91 -4.89
C ILE A 161 -2.46 -7.06 -5.01
N GLY A 162 -3.74 -6.76 -4.80
CA GLY A 162 -4.83 -7.76 -4.73
C GLY A 162 -4.85 -8.61 -3.45
N THR A 163 -3.95 -8.35 -2.49
CA THR A 163 -3.87 -9.07 -1.21
C THR A 163 -3.63 -8.09 -0.06
N ASN A 164 -4.27 -8.34 1.08
CA ASN A 164 -4.09 -7.56 2.30
C ASN A 164 -3.00 -8.13 3.22
N THR A 165 -2.48 -9.32 2.91
CA THR A 165 -1.49 -10.05 3.72
C THR A 165 -0.29 -10.43 2.86
N PRO A 166 0.53 -9.45 2.43
CA PRO A 166 1.72 -9.74 1.65
C PRO A 166 2.71 -10.59 2.45
N LEU A 167 3.02 -11.78 1.93
CA LEU A 167 3.99 -12.69 2.54
C LEU A 167 5.44 -12.27 2.25
N TYR A 168 5.63 -11.38 1.28
CA TYR A 168 6.91 -11.00 0.70
C TYR A 168 7.02 -9.48 0.54
N GLY A 169 8.21 -8.97 0.21
CA GLY A 169 8.45 -7.53 0.02
C GLY A 169 7.51 -6.90 -1.01
N LEU A 170 7.26 -7.61 -2.11
CA LEU A 170 6.20 -7.31 -3.08
C LEU A 170 5.41 -8.60 -3.38
N HIS A 171 4.09 -8.59 -3.11
CA HIS A 171 3.19 -9.72 -3.34
C HIS A 171 2.00 -9.29 -4.22
N CYS A 172 1.99 -9.74 -5.49
CA CYS A 172 0.87 -9.50 -6.41
C CYS A 172 0.08 -10.80 -6.65
N THR A 173 -1.21 -10.77 -6.33
CA THR A 173 -2.13 -11.93 -6.49
C THR A 173 -3.07 -11.78 -7.69
N SER A 174 -3.23 -10.56 -8.21
CA SER A 174 -4.07 -10.33 -9.38
C SER A 174 -3.42 -10.89 -10.65
N THR A 175 -4.18 -11.64 -11.44
CA THR A 175 -3.73 -12.21 -12.72
C THR A 175 -4.70 -11.87 -13.84
N VAL A 176 -4.20 -11.54 -15.03
CA VAL A 176 -4.99 -11.33 -16.25
C VAL A 176 -4.37 -12.13 -17.38
N SER A 177 -5.20 -12.81 -18.19
CA SER A 177 -4.75 -13.49 -19.41
C SER A 177 -4.43 -12.47 -20.49
N VAL A 178 -3.21 -12.49 -21.02
CA VAL A 178 -2.78 -11.64 -22.14
C VAL A 178 -2.36 -12.55 -23.30
N THR A 179 -2.86 -12.26 -24.50
CA THR A 179 -2.37 -12.92 -25.72
C THR A 179 -1.00 -12.35 -26.06
N ILE A 180 0.04 -13.18 -25.95
CA ILE A 180 1.44 -12.77 -26.16
C ILE A 180 1.78 -12.61 -27.66
N ASP A 181 0.95 -13.15 -28.56
CA ASP A 181 1.10 -12.94 -30.01
C ASP A 181 -0.26 -13.07 -30.75
N GLY A 182 -0.74 -11.98 -31.34
CA GLY A 182 -1.98 -11.94 -32.14
C GLY A 182 -1.81 -12.48 -33.57
N GLY A 183 -0.58 -12.79 -34.00
CA GLY A 183 -0.26 -13.27 -35.34
C GLY A 183 -0.12 -14.79 -35.47
N GLY A 184 -0.34 -15.54 -34.39
CA GLY A 184 -0.36 -17.02 -34.43
C GLY A 184 1.02 -17.68 -34.53
N SER A 185 2.12 -17.01 -34.17
CA SER A 185 3.47 -17.60 -34.17
C SER A 185 4.28 -17.32 -32.90
N GLY A 186 3.61 -17.03 -31.78
CA GLY A 186 4.26 -16.75 -30.50
C GLY A 186 4.48 -18.04 -29.71
N VAL A 187 5.74 -18.40 -29.48
CA VAL A 187 6.10 -19.47 -28.54
C VAL A 187 6.42 -18.86 -27.19
N ALA A 188 5.54 -19.06 -26.20
CA ALA A 188 5.78 -18.71 -24.81
C ALA A 188 5.84 -20.00 -23.96
N TYR A 189 6.98 -20.26 -23.33
CA TYR A 189 7.12 -21.32 -22.32
C TYR A 189 7.10 -20.71 -20.93
N PHE A 190 6.01 -20.86 -20.18
CA PHE A 190 6.04 -20.87 -18.71
C PHE A 190 4.95 -21.81 -18.16
N LYS A 191 5.38 -22.76 -17.33
CA LYS A 191 4.67 -23.96 -16.83
C LYS A 191 3.18 -23.75 -16.51
N THR A 192 2.33 -24.69 -16.92
CA THR A 192 0.99 -24.84 -16.33
C THR A 192 1.09 -25.60 -15.01
N SER A 193 0.74 -24.90 -13.93
CA SER A 193 0.67 -25.32 -12.52
C SER A 193 1.97 -25.30 -11.69
N GLY A 194 2.12 -24.24 -10.88
CA GLY A 194 2.22 -24.44 -9.42
C GLY A 194 3.57 -24.66 -8.73
N GLY A 195 4.73 -24.33 -9.30
CA GLY A 195 6.04 -24.45 -8.59
C GLY A 195 6.50 -25.92 -8.47
N LEU A 196 7.77 -26.30 -8.44
CA LEU A 196 8.91 -25.80 -7.67
C LEU A 196 10.20 -26.41 -8.26
N VAL A 197 11.37 -25.89 -7.86
CA VAL A 197 12.54 -26.76 -7.58
C VAL A 197 12.08 -27.64 -6.41
N SER A 198 11.86 -28.94 -6.65
CA SER A 198 11.13 -29.80 -5.74
C SER A 198 11.75 -29.89 -4.32
N THR A 199 11.20 -29.16 -3.35
CA THR A 199 11.46 -29.41 -1.92
C THR A 199 10.14 -29.64 -1.20
N ALA A 200 10.05 -30.73 -0.41
CA ALA A 200 8.90 -31.05 0.42
C ALA A 200 9.12 -30.53 1.86
N GLY A 201 8.13 -29.78 2.40
CA GLY A 201 8.10 -29.28 3.78
C GLY A 201 7.79 -27.78 3.90
N PRO A 202 7.40 -27.27 5.08
CA PRO A 202 7.24 -25.84 5.30
C PRO A 202 8.59 -25.14 5.11
N LEU A 203 8.70 -24.29 4.08
CA LEU A 203 9.86 -23.44 3.85
C LEU A 203 9.77 -22.23 4.78
N SER A 204 10.45 -22.30 5.92
CA SER A 204 10.62 -21.16 6.84
C SER A 204 11.89 -20.38 6.53
N SER A 205 11.86 -19.06 6.72
CA SER A 205 13.05 -18.17 6.69
C SER A 205 13.74 -17.99 5.33
N VAL A 206 13.00 -18.09 4.21
CA VAL A 206 13.51 -17.74 2.88
C VAL A 206 13.19 -16.26 2.58
N ALA A 207 14.23 -15.46 2.33
CA ALA A 207 14.05 -14.06 1.91
C ALA A 207 13.62 -14.00 0.44
N VAL A 208 12.38 -13.61 0.19
CA VAL A 208 11.80 -13.51 -1.16
C VAL A 208 11.56 -12.04 -1.51
N GLY A 209 12.19 -11.57 -2.59
CA GLY A 209 12.05 -10.20 -3.08
C GLY A 209 10.77 -9.98 -3.88
N ILE A 210 10.42 -10.90 -4.79
CA ILE A 210 9.24 -10.79 -5.67
C ILE A 210 8.52 -12.14 -5.69
N CYS A 211 7.23 -12.14 -5.40
CA CYS A 211 6.34 -13.27 -5.62
C CYS A 211 5.12 -12.84 -6.43
N CYS A 212 4.88 -13.54 -7.54
CA CYS A 212 3.69 -13.39 -8.35
C CYS A 212 2.88 -14.69 -8.30
N SER A 213 1.58 -14.58 -8.08
CA SER A 213 0.67 -15.74 -8.15
C SER A 213 0.42 -16.20 -9.61
N GLY A 214 0.85 -15.41 -10.60
CA GLY A 214 0.79 -15.72 -12.03
C GLY A 214 2.17 -15.85 -12.67
N ALA A 215 2.23 -15.89 -14.00
CA ALA A 215 3.49 -15.95 -14.74
C ALA A 215 4.25 -14.60 -14.70
N LEU A 216 5.56 -14.66 -14.47
CA LEU A 216 6.47 -13.54 -14.72
C LEU A 216 6.98 -13.67 -16.17
N VAL A 217 6.59 -12.74 -17.04
CA VAL A 217 7.08 -12.68 -18.42
C VAL A 217 8.17 -11.60 -18.49
N ALA A 218 9.36 -11.98 -18.92
CA ALA A 218 10.45 -11.06 -19.22
C ALA A 218 10.71 -11.06 -20.72
N SER A 219 10.52 -9.92 -21.40
CA SER A 219 10.71 -9.81 -22.86
C SER A 219 12.17 -9.86 -23.29
N THR A 220 13.10 -9.55 -22.39
CA THR A 220 14.53 -9.46 -22.72
C THR A 220 15.36 -10.47 -21.93
N GLY A 221 14.98 -10.78 -20.69
CA GLY A 221 15.61 -11.83 -19.89
C GLY A 221 15.57 -11.54 -18.39
N CYS A 222 15.90 -12.57 -17.60
CA CYS A 222 16.17 -12.45 -16.18
C CYS A 222 17.69 -12.54 -15.98
N TYR A 223 18.33 -11.43 -15.61
CA TYR A 223 19.76 -11.43 -15.32
C TYR A 223 20.00 -11.97 -13.92
N VAL A 224 20.68 -13.10 -13.84
CA VAL A 224 21.26 -13.59 -12.59
C VAL A 224 22.74 -13.22 -12.63
N TRP A 225 23.16 -12.31 -11.77
CA TRP A 225 24.58 -11.97 -11.67
C TRP A 225 25.35 -13.10 -11.01
N SER A 226 26.40 -13.52 -11.71
CA SER A 226 27.39 -14.48 -11.24
C SER A 226 28.74 -13.80 -11.43
N ASP A 227 29.40 -13.45 -10.34
CA ASP A 227 30.73 -12.85 -10.35
C ASP A 227 31.73 -13.86 -9.80
N GLU A 228 32.79 -14.16 -10.55
CA GLU A 228 33.84 -15.08 -10.15
C GLU A 228 34.57 -14.60 -8.89
N ARG A 229 34.73 -13.29 -8.72
CA ARG A 229 35.39 -12.69 -7.54
C ARG A 229 34.59 -12.90 -6.26
N LEU A 230 33.30 -13.23 -6.38
CA LEU A 230 32.40 -13.52 -5.26
C LEU A 230 32.25 -15.03 -5.01
N LYS A 231 33.00 -15.87 -5.73
CA LYS A 231 32.95 -17.34 -5.64
C LYS A 231 34.31 -17.90 -5.29
N LYS A 232 34.32 -19.11 -4.73
CA LYS A 232 35.54 -19.86 -4.38
C LYS A 232 35.31 -21.35 -4.58
N ASP A 233 36.39 -22.14 -4.50
CA ASP A 233 36.37 -23.60 -4.54
C ASP A 233 35.81 -24.17 -5.86
N TRP A 234 36.31 -23.64 -6.98
CA TRP A 234 36.00 -24.16 -8.31
C TRP A 234 36.61 -25.56 -8.47
N ALA A 235 35.75 -26.57 -8.57
CA ALA A 235 36.13 -27.93 -8.88
C ALA A 235 35.32 -28.41 -10.09
N GLU A 236 35.95 -29.24 -10.92
CA GLU A 236 35.25 -29.92 -12.00
C GLU A 236 34.18 -30.86 -11.41
N LEU A 237 33.09 -31.04 -12.16
CA LEU A 237 32.09 -32.04 -11.83
C LEU A 237 32.73 -33.42 -11.98
N ASP A 238 32.55 -34.28 -10.99
CA ASP A 238 32.99 -35.67 -11.04
C ASP A 238 32.41 -36.39 -12.27
N ASP A 239 33.23 -37.17 -12.97
CA ASP A 239 32.85 -37.91 -14.18
C ASP A 239 31.63 -38.79 -13.94
N GLY A 240 31.45 -39.32 -12.72
CA GLY A 240 30.27 -40.09 -12.33
C GLY A 240 28.97 -39.28 -12.36
N VAL A 241 29.03 -37.98 -12.04
CA VAL A 241 27.88 -37.06 -12.09
C VAL A 241 27.58 -36.63 -13.52
N ALA A 242 28.63 -36.37 -14.32
CA ALA A 242 28.49 -36.06 -15.75
C ALA A 242 27.87 -37.25 -16.51
N ASP A 243 28.35 -38.46 -16.26
CA ASP A 243 27.79 -39.69 -16.83
C ASP A 243 26.35 -39.97 -16.35
N ALA A 244 26.03 -39.65 -15.09
CA ALA A 244 24.68 -39.75 -14.57
C ALA A 244 23.73 -38.80 -15.32
N MET A 245 24.15 -37.55 -15.58
CA MET A 245 23.36 -36.58 -16.36
C MET A 245 23.06 -37.08 -17.78
N LEU A 246 24.03 -37.74 -18.43
CA LEU A 246 23.86 -38.31 -19.77
C LEU A 246 22.93 -39.53 -19.80
N LYS A 247 22.85 -40.29 -18.70
CA LYS A 247 22.01 -41.50 -18.60
C LYS A 247 20.54 -41.19 -18.32
N ILE A 248 20.23 -40.00 -17.80
CA ILE A 248 18.86 -39.59 -17.52
C ILE A 248 18.21 -39.13 -18.81
N LYS A 249 17.31 -39.96 -19.33
CA LYS A 249 16.57 -39.64 -20.55
C LYS A 249 15.48 -38.58 -20.27
N PRO A 250 15.39 -37.53 -21.09
CA PRO A 250 14.22 -36.66 -21.07
C PRO A 250 13.00 -37.50 -21.48
N MET A 251 11.88 -37.23 -20.81
CA MET A 251 10.62 -37.94 -20.98
C MET A 251 9.57 -36.97 -21.52
N LEU A 252 8.69 -37.52 -22.35
CA LEU A 252 7.42 -36.89 -22.69
C LEU A 252 6.36 -37.37 -21.70
N TYR A 253 5.59 -36.45 -21.14
CA TYR A 253 4.56 -36.78 -20.15
C TYR A 253 3.35 -35.85 -20.24
N ARG A 254 2.23 -36.29 -19.70
CA ARG A 254 1.07 -35.46 -19.35
C ARG A 254 0.84 -35.57 -17.84
N TYR A 255 0.21 -34.58 -17.24
CA TYR A 255 -0.24 -34.72 -15.86
C TYR A 255 -1.44 -35.65 -15.81
N LYS A 256 -1.63 -36.31 -14.67
CA LYS A 256 -2.78 -37.24 -14.47
C LYS A 256 -4.14 -36.54 -14.63
N ALA A 257 -4.18 -35.23 -14.41
CA ALA A 257 -5.39 -34.41 -14.56
C ALA A 257 -5.58 -33.86 -15.99
N ASP A 258 -4.60 -34.02 -16.88
CA ASP A 258 -4.71 -33.54 -18.25
C ASP A 258 -5.54 -34.54 -19.08
N PRO A 259 -6.51 -34.06 -19.87
CA PRO A 259 -7.19 -34.91 -20.85
C PRO A 259 -6.23 -35.35 -21.96
N ASP A 260 -6.54 -36.46 -22.64
CA ASP A 260 -5.68 -37.03 -23.70
C ASP A 260 -5.44 -36.09 -24.90
N SER A 261 -6.26 -35.04 -25.03
CA SER A 261 -6.12 -33.98 -26.03
C SER A 261 -4.98 -33.01 -25.76
N VAL A 262 -4.37 -33.02 -24.56
CA VAL A 262 -3.23 -32.15 -24.23
C VAL A 262 -1.95 -32.75 -24.80
N SER A 263 -1.16 -31.91 -25.48
CA SER A 263 0.14 -32.27 -26.00
C SER A 263 1.08 -32.74 -24.89
N LEU A 264 1.89 -33.75 -25.21
CA LEU A 264 2.93 -34.23 -24.31
C LEU A 264 3.95 -33.11 -24.04
N GLN A 265 4.31 -32.95 -22.77
CA GLN A 265 5.29 -32.00 -22.30
C GLN A 265 6.65 -32.70 -22.16
N VAL A 266 7.74 -32.00 -22.49
CA VAL A 266 9.11 -32.52 -22.27
C VAL A 266 9.55 -32.23 -20.84
N GLY A 267 10.21 -33.18 -20.20
CA GLY A 267 10.79 -32.98 -18.87
C GLY A 267 11.56 -34.19 -18.35
N TYR A 268 11.81 -34.20 -17.05
CA TYR A 268 12.51 -35.30 -16.38
C TYR A 268 11.68 -35.78 -15.18
N SER A 269 11.73 -37.08 -14.89
CA SER A 269 11.15 -37.63 -13.66
C SER A 269 12.08 -37.35 -12.49
N ALA A 270 11.57 -36.69 -11.44
CA ALA A 270 12.33 -36.38 -10.23
C ALA A 270 12.91 -37.64 -9.57
N GLN A 271 12.15 -38.75 -9.58
CA GLN A 271 12.60 -40.03 -9.03
C GLN A 271 13.75 -40.63 -9.85
N SER A 272 13.77 -40.42 -11.17
CA SER A 272 14.88 -40.86 -12.03
C SER A 272 16.14 -40.04 -11.77
N LEU A 273 16.01 -38.73 -11.53
CA LEU A 273 17.13 -37.85 -11.18
C LEU A 273 17.75 -38.24 -9.83
N LEU A 274 16.91 -38.52 -8.83
CA LEU A 274 17.35 -38.97 -7.50
C LEU A 274 18.03 -40.34 -7.53
N ARG A 275 17.48 -41.30 -8.29
CA ARG A 275 18.05 -42.65 -8.45
C ARG A 275 19.40 -42.64 -9.15
N ALA A 276 19.67 -41.62 -9.97
CA ALA A 276 20.95 -41.44 -10.64
C ALA A 276 22.04 -40.81 -9.74
N GLY A 277 21.78 -40.67 -8.43
CA GLY A 277 22.76 -40.13 -7.48
C GLY A 277 22.94 -38.62 -7.58
N MET A 278 22.12 -37.92 -8.36
CA MET A 278 22.16 -36.47 -8.43
C MET A 278 21.54 -35.88 -7.16
N GLN A 279 22.36 -35.67 -6.13
CA GLN A 279 22.07 -34.79 -5.01
C GLN A 279 22.11 -33.32 -5.47
N LEU A 280 21.25 -32.98 -6.40
CA LEU A 280 20.67 -31.65 -6.37
C LEU A 280 19.89 -31.59 -5.05
N HIS A 281 19.96 -30.48 -4.30
CA HIS A 281 19.20 -30.28 -3.06
C HIS A 281 17.72 -30.67 -3.26
N PHE A 282 17.40 -31.94 -2.99
CA PHE A 282 16.10 -32.54 -3.18
C PHE A 282 15.90 -33.53 -2.02
N VAL A 283 15.10 -33.12 -1.05
CA VAL A 283 14.82 -33.89 0.16
C VAL A 283 13.86 -35.04 -0.18
N LYS A 284 14.24 -36.23 0.27
CA LYS A 284 13.54 -37.52 0.16
C LYS A 284 12.15 -37.47 0.80
N ALA A 285 11.14 -38.04 0.14
CA ALA A 285 9.91 -38.48 0.80
C ALA A 285 9.87 -40.02 0.78
N MET A 286 9.82 -40.62 1.97
CA MET A 286 9.35 -41.98 2.20
C MET A 286 7.87 -41.89 2.58
N ASP A 287 7.12 -42.82 1.98
CA ASP A 287 5.72 -43.22 2.15
C ASP A 287 4.60 -42.16 2.08
#